data_AF-A0A843H913-F1
#
_entry.id   AF-A0A843H913-F1
#
_cell.length_a   1.000
_cell.length_b   1.000
_cell.length_c   1.000
_cell.angle_alpha   90.00
_cell.angle_beta   90.00
_cell.angle_gamma   90.00
#
_symmetry.space_group_name_H-M   'P 1'
#
loop_
_entity.id
_entity.type
_entity.pdbx_description
1 polymer ?
#
loop_
_entity_poly.entity_id
_entity_poly.type
_entity_poly.pdbx_seq_one_letter_code
_entity_poly.pdbx_strand_id
1 'polypeptide(L)'
;MTDVYAENILLRKFRELDVLFDDTHQPSYVQSTEYYPDELYFELDENGDYVKSNPQPNEDNFSEKDYYEIENYDSVAFPNEDFNIPDDGYWFEVYPIPAVPFTAEVGMEARSRWIGIFQINVCVPKNIGAKASNSRYEAIAKLFRRDSIIEGVRITKVSKEPFVDDGSTYLVPVTVHWQADIDK
;
A
#
# COMPACT_ATOMS: atom_id res chain seq x y z
N MET A 1 -19.14 -8.80 5.89
CA MET A 1 -17.91 -9.22 5.16
C MET A 1 -17.12 -7.99 4.68
N THR A 2 -17.29 -6.84 5.32
CA THR A 2 -16.96 -5.51 4.75
C THR A 2 -15.83 -4.79 5.50
N ASP A 3 -15.52 -5.21 6.73
CA ASP A 3 -14.42 -4.67 7.54
C ASP A 3 -13.06 -5.14 6.99
N VAL A 4 -12.93 -6.46 6.82
CA VAL A 4 -11.79 -7.18 6.25
C VAL A 4 -11.34 -6.64 4.87
N TYR A 5 -12.24 -6.02 4.11
CA TYR A 5 -11.91 -5.47 2.78
C TYR A 5 -10.94 -4.29 2.87
N ALA A 6 -11.26 -3.29 3.69
CA ALA A 6 -10.41 -2.10 3.83
C ALA A 6 -9.08 -2.46 4.51
N GLU A 7 -9.12 -3.36 5.50
CA GLU A 7 -7.91 -3.88 6.16
C GLU A 7 -6.98 -4.55 5.16
N ASN A 8 -7.48 -5.47 4.34
CA ASN A 8 -6.67 -6.18 3.34
C ASN A 8 -6.05 -5.22 2.31
N ILE A 9 -6.78 -4.18 1.89
CA ILE A 9 -6.23 -3.16 0.99
C ILE A 9 -5.08 -2.41 1.65
N LEU A 10 -5.25 -1.98 2.91
CA LEU A 10 -4.22 -1.22 3.62
C LEU A 10 -2.99 -2.09 3.92
N LEU A 11 -3.19 -3.35 4.30
CA LEU A 11 -2.11 -4.31 4.49
C LEU A 11 -1.37 -4.58 3.18
N ARG A 12 -2.08 -4.82 2.07
CA ARG A 12 -1.47 -4.98 0.74
C ARG A 12 -0.76 -3.72 0.26
N LYS A 13 -1.29 -2.54 0.56
CA LYS A 13 -0.62 -1.29 0.23
C LYS A 13 0.64 -1.11 1.05
N PHE A 14 0.60 -1.39 2.35
CA PHE A 14 1.75 -1.32 3.24
C PHE A 14 2.86 -2.26 2.82
N ARG A 15 2.48 -3.45 2.34
CA ARG A 15 3.38 -4.42 1.74
C ARG A 15 4.22 -3.84 0.57
N GLU A 16 3.71 -2.88 -0.21
CA GLU A 16 4.52 -2.18 -1.21
C GLU A 16 5.66 -1.33 -0.61
N LEU A 17 5.56 -0.94 0.67
CA LEU A 17 6.57 -0.14 1.37
C LEU A 17 7.81 -0.96 1.74
N ASP A 18 7.65 -2.23 2.07
CA ASP A 18 8.75 -3.06 2.56
C ASP A 18 9.83 -3.26 1.48
N VAL A 19 9.40 -3.29 0.21
CA VAL A 19 10.25 -3.29 -0.98
C VAL A 19 11.17 -2.06 -1.05
N LEU A 20 10.82 -0.95 -0.39
CA LEU A 20 11.63 0.28 -0.41
C LEU A 20 12.74 0.29 0.65
N PHE A 21 12.73 -0.64 1.61
CA PHE A 21 13.67 -0.69 2.73
C PHE A 21 14.54 -1.95 2.76
N ASP A 22 14.34 -2.87 1.82
CA ASP A 22 15.24 -3.99 1.60
C ASP A 22 16.49 -3.53 0.83
N ASP A 23 17.61 -3.34 1.54
CA ASP A 23 18.92 -3.01 0.95
C ASP A 23 19.48 -4.15 0.07
N THR A 24 18.88 -5.36 0.09
CA THR A 24 19.29 -6.51 -0.73
C THR A 24 18.53 -6.63 -2.06
N HIS A 25 17.37 -5.98 -2.18
CA HIS A 25 16.62 -5.89 -3.43
C HIS A 25 16.87 -4.52 -4.07
N GLN A 26 17.78 -4.47 -5.05
CA GLN A 26 17.68 -3.40 -6.05
C GLN A 26 16.33 -3.56 -6.75
N PRO A 27 15.41 -2.56 -6.69
CA PRO A 27 14.19 -2.64 -7.47
C PRO A 27 14.61 -2.73 -8.93
N SER A 28 14.32 -3.85 -9.59
CA SER A 28 14.36 -3.90 -11.04
C SER A 28 13.31 -2.93 -11.53
N TYR A 29 13.74 -1.72 -11.86
CA TYR A 29 12.91 -0.64 -12.36
C TYR A 29 12.34 -1.11 -13.70
N VAL A 30 11.15 -1.69 -13.69
CA VAL A 30 10.34 -1.75 -14.89
C VAL A 30 9.84 -0.32 -15.07
N GLN A 31 10.34 0.37 -16.10
CA GLN A 31 9.80 1.65 -16.51
C GLN A 31 8.29 1.47 -16.66
N SER A 32 7.50 2.21 -15.87
CA SER A 32 6.08 2.34 -16.13
C SER A 32 5.96 3.02 -17.49
N THR A 33 5.65 2.26 -18.54
CA THR A 33 5.14 2.87 -19.75
C THR A 33 3.79 3.46 -19.38
N GLU A 34 3.73 4.79 -19.27
CA GLU A 34 2.46 5.50 -19.13
C GLU A 34 1.57 5.09 -20.32
N TYR A 35 0.50 4.35 -20.03
CA TYR A 35 -0.49 3.96 -21.02
C TYR A 35 -1.41 5.15 -21.28
N TYR A 36 -1.21 5.82 -22.41
CA TYR A 36 -2.12 6.84 -22.95
C TYR A 36 -3.01 6.16 -24.01
N PRO A 37 -4.32 5.96 -23.76
CA PRO A 37 -5.16 5.09 -24.60
C PRO A 37 -5.53 5.63 -26.00
N ASP A 38 -5.03 6.79 -26.44
CA ASP A 38 -5.60 7.48 -27.61
C ASP A 38 -4.59 7.84 -28.73
N GLU A 39 -3.35 7.34 -28.72
CA GLU A 39 -2.44 7.57 -29.85
C GLU A 39 -2.66 6.54 -30.98
N LEU A 40 -3.24 7.01 -32.10
CA LEU A 40 -3.32 6.28 -33.36
C LEU A 40 -1.92 6.13 -33.97
N TYR A 41 -1.37 4.90 -33.92
CA TYR A 41 -0.12 4.58 -34.62
C TYR A 41 -0.37 4.23 -36.09
N PHE A 42 0.49 4.73 -36.97
CA PHE A 42 0.54 4.36 -38.38
C PHE A 42 1.85 3.63 -38.63
N GLU A 43 1.78 2.46 -39.26
CA GLU A 43 2.95 1.69 -39.68
C GLU A 43 3.11 1.75 -41.19
N LEU A 44 4.36 1.65 -41.65
CA LEU A 44 4.68 1.54 -43.07
C LEU A 44 4.64 0.06 -43.46
N ASP A 45 3.93 -0.26 -44.53
CA ASP A 45 3.94 -1.59 -45.10
C ASP A 45 5.25 -1.89 -45.85
N GLU A 46 5.37 -3.12 -46.36
CA GLU A 46 6.55 -3.60 -47.11
C GLU A 46 6.81 -2.83 -48.42
N ASN A 47 5.87 -2.00 -48.87
CA ASN A 47 6.00 -1.12 -50.03
C ASN A 47 6.28 0.35 -49.64
N GLY A 48 6.30 0.66 -48.35
CA GLY A 48 6.56 1.99 -47.83
C GLY A 48 5.32 2.90 -47.75
N ASP A 49 4.12 2.33 -47.74
CA ASP A 49 2.86 3.08 -47.60
C ASP A 49 2.32 3.01 -46.16
N TYR A 50 1.77 4.12 -45.65
CA TYR A 50 1.19 4.17 -44.31
C TYR A 50 -0.17 3.46 -44.26
N VAL A 51 -0.27 2.44 -43.42
CA VAL A 51 -1.52 1.71 -43.14
C VAL A 51 -1.95 1.90 -41.68
N LYS A 52 -3.26 1.97 -41.45
CA LYS A 52 -3.84 2.01 -40.10
C LYS A 52 -3.72 0.63 -39.47
N SER A 53 -2.90 0.50 -38.43
CA SER A 53 -2.97 -0.67 -37.56
C SER A 53 -4.07 -0.42 -36.53
N ASN A 54 -5.16 -1.18 -36.60
CA ASN A 54 -5.98 -1.36 -35.41
C ASN A 54 -5.16 -2.23 -34.47
N PRO A 55 -4.93 -1.85 -33.20
CA PRO A 55 -4.37 -2.76 -32.24
C PRO A 55 -5.36 -3.93 -32.12
N GLN A 56 -4.99 -5.08 -32.70
CA GLN A 56 -5.61 -6.33 -32.30
C GLN A 56 -5.24 -6.50 -30.83
N PRO A 57 -6.21 -6.58 -29.90
CA PRO A 57 -5.87 -7.05 -28.58
C PRO A 57 -5.29 -8.45 -28.79
N ASN A 58 -4.04 -8.66 -28.41
CA ASN A 58 -3.50 -10.01 -28.35
C ASN A 58 -4.40 -10.77 -27.35
N GLU A 59 -5.30 -11.61 -27.86
CA GLU A 59 -6.10 -12.56 -27.09
C GLU A 59 -5.25 -13.76 -26.63
N ASP A 60 -3.97 -13.53 -26.34
CA ASP A 60 -3.06 -14.53 -25.80
C ASP A 60 -2.78 -14.21 -24.33
N ASN A 61 -3.62 -14.82 -23.49
CA ASN A 61 -3.33 -15.23 -22.12
C ASN A 61 -2.87 -14.12 -21.15
N PHE A 62 -3.80 -13.26 -20.75
CA PHE A 62 -3.82 -12.85 -19.33
C PHE A 62 -4.21 -14.08 -18.51
N SER A 63 -3.22 -14.90 -18.15
CA SER A 63 -3.44 -15.90 -17.12
C SER A 63 -3.68 -15.15 -15.81
N GLU A 64 -4.63 -15.62 -15.01
CA GLU A 64 -5.01 -15.11 -13.69
C GLU A 64 -3.84 -15.13 -12.66
N LYS A 65 -2.60 -15.38 -13.11
CA LYS A 65 -1.36 -15.53 -12.33
C LYS A 65 -0.38 -14.36 -12.42
N ASP A 66 -0.69 -13.27 -13.14
CA ASP A 66 0.18 -12.09 -13.17
C ASP A 66 -0.05 -11.13 -11.98
N TYR A 67 -0.40 -11.69 -10.81
CA TYR A 67 -0.23 -10.99 -9.54
C TYR A 67 1.23 -11.13 -9.16
N TYR A 68 1.95 -10.01 -9.03
CA TYR A 68 3.26 -10.03 -8.40
C TYR A 68 3.10 -10.57 -6.97
N GLU A 69 3.40 -11.85 -6.79
CA GLU A 69 3.66 -12.52 -5.53
C GLU A 69 4.94 -11.90 -4.95
N ILE A 70 4.81 -10.73 -4.32
CA ILE A 70 5.84 -10.20 -3.43
C ILE A 70 5.69 -11.02 -2.13
N GLU A 71 6.40 -12.15 -2.08
CA GLU A 71 6.20 -13.18 -1.04
C GLU A 71 6.95 -12.95 0.26
N ASN A 72 7.92 -12.02 0.34
CA ASN A 72 8.67 -11.78 1.58
C ASN A 72 8.49 -10.37 2.11
N TYR A 73 7.88 -10.30 3.30
CA TYR A 73 7.79 -9.12 4.14
C TYR A 73 8.55 -9.36 5.45
N ASP A 74 9.83 -9.75 5.35
CA ASP A 74 10.62 -10.23 6.48
C ASP A 74 10.76 -9.18 7.59
N SER A 75 10.48 -7.91 7.29
CA SER A 75 10.53 -6.80 8.25
C SER A 75 9.16 -6.34 8.74
N VAL A 76 8.06 -7.05 8.44
CA VAL A 76 6.70 -6.66 8.87
C VAL A 76 6.04 -7.75 9.71
N ALA A 77 5.77 -7.43 10.97
CA ALA A 77 4.98 -8.26 11.88
C ALA A 77 3.48 -8.02 11.66
N PHE A 78 2.79 -9.01 11.10
CA PHE A 78 1.34 -8.98 10.87
C PHE A 78 0.54 -9.53 12.06
N PRO A 79 -0.72 -9.09 12.25
CA PRO A 79 -1.57 -9.60 13.32
C PRO A 79 -1.79 -11.12 13.20
N ASN A 80 -1.57 -11.85 14.30
CA ASN A 80 -1.75 -13.29 14.40
C ASN A 80 -0.86 -14.13 13.47
N GLU A 81 0.24 -13.55 12.96
CA GLU A 81 1.27 -14.28 12.21
C GLU A 81 2.54 -14.41 13.07
N ASP A 82 3.24 -15.54 12.93
CA ASP A 82 4.55 -15.70 13.56
C ASP A 82 5.54 -14.73 12.88
N PHE A 83 6.35 -14.04 13.69
CA PHE A 83 7.31 -13.06 13.20
C PHE A 83 8.65 -13.22 13.92
N ASN A 84 9.74 -13.20 13.14
CA ASN A 84 11.10 -13.16 13.67
C ASN A 84 11.67 -11.77 13.39
N ILE A 85 12.22 -11.14 14.43
CA ILE A 85 12.85 -9.83 14.30
C ILE A 85 14.08 -9.98 13.38
N PRO A 86 14.24 -9.13 12.35
CA PRO A 86 15.41 -9.14 11.47
C PRO A 86 16.72 -8.90 12.21
N ASP A 87 17.82 -9.44 11.67
CA ASP A 87 19.16 -9.31 12.26
C ASP A 87 19.64 -7.86 12.38
N ASP A 88 19.14 -6.96 11.52
CA ASP A 88 19.45 -5.53 11.56
C ASP A 88 18.69 -4.77 12.67
N GLY A 89 17.72 -5.45 13.31
CA GLY A 89 16.89 -4.94 14.39
C GLY A 89 15.86 -3.89 13.98
N TYR A 90 15.60 -3.71 12.67
CA TYR A 90 14.55 -2.82 12.17
C TYR A 90 13.35 -3.64 11.73
N TRP A 91 12.16 -3.26 12.19
CA TRP A 91 10.92 -3.86 11.69
C TRP A 91 9.73 -2.92 11.85
N PHE A 92 8.60 -3.33 11.31
CA PHE A 92 7.31 -2.71 11.46
C PHE A 92 6.35 -3.68 12.13
N GLU A 93 5.47 -3.16 12.98
CA GLU A 93 4.31 -3.92 13.45
C GLU A 93 3.06 -3.21 12.94
N VAL A 94 2.12 -3.96 12.37
CA VAL A 94 0.92 -3.38 11.78
C VAL A 94 -0.34 -3.85 12.48
N TYR A 95 -1.25 -2.92 12.73
CA TYR A 95 -2.50 -3.15 13.45
C TYR A 95 -3.64 -2.43 12.71
N PRO A 96 -4.46 -3.16 11.94
CA PRO A 96 -5.75 -2.64 11.50
C PRO A 96 -6.70 -2.55 12.71
N ILE A 97 -7.27 -1.38 12.92
CA ILE A 97 -8.18 -1.06 14.03
C ILE A 97 -9.41 -0.39 13.43
N PRO A 98 -10.37 -1.18 12.93
CA PRO A 98 -11.59 -0.64 12.36
C PRO A 98 -12.52 -0.10 13.45
N ALA A 99 -13.29 0.91 13.11
CA ALA A 99 -14.37 1.40 13.96
C ALA A 99 -15.72 0.84 13.50
N VAL A 100 -16.72 0.98 14.37
CA VAL A 100 -18.10 0.59 14.01
C VAL A 100 -18.58 1.48 12.85
N PRO A 101 -19.03 0.88 11.73
CA PRO A 101 -19.53 1.64 10.60
C PRO A 101 -20.83 2.37 10.97
N PHE A 102 -21.11 3.46 10.27
CA PHE A 102 -22.34 4.23 10.45
C PHE A 102 -23.01 4.54 9.11
N THR A 103 -24.34 4.69 9.13
CA THR A 103 -25.10 5.10 7.95
C THR A 103 -24.76 6.56 7.62
N ALA A 104 -24.11 6.80 6.48
CA ALA A 104 -23.69 8.14 6.09
C ALA A 104 -24.73 8.89 5.25
N GLU A 105 -25.70 8.17 4.68
CA GLU A 105 -26.70 8.70 3.77
C GLU A 105 -28.13 8.34 4.21
N VAL A 106 -29.14 8.99 3.64
CA VAL A 106 -30.55 8.72 3.94
C VAL A 106 -31.19 8.03 2.74
N GLY A 107 -31.78 6.85 2.95
CA GLY A 107 -32.47 6.10 1.89
C GLY A 107 -32.37 4.59 2.09
N MET A 108 -33.17 3.82 1.33
CA MET A 108 -33.08 2.35 1.35
C MET A 108 -31.76 1.85 0.75
N GLU A 109 -31.18 2.61 -0.19
CA GLU A 109 -29.89 2.35 -0.84
C GLU A 109 -28.72 3.11 -0.17
N ALA A 110 -28.90 3.59 1.07
CA ALA A 110 -27.89 4.38 1.75
C ALA A 110 -26.63 3.54 2.05
N ARG A 111 -25.48 4.08 1.64
CA ARG A 111 -24.19 3.41 1.88
C ARG A 111 -23.80 3.47 3.34
N SER A 112 -23.13 2.42 3.80
CA SER A 112 -22.48 2.42 5.11
C SER A 112 -21.09 3.01 4.96
N ARG A 113 -20.77 3.97 5.82
CA ARG A 113 -19.43 4.53 5.91
C ARG A 113 -18.64 3.75 6.94
N TRP A 114 -17.58 3.13 6.45
CA TRP A 114 -16.56 2.47 7.24
C TRP A 114 -15.46 3.48 7.52
N ILE A 115 -14.99 3.51 8.77
CA ILE A 115 -13.84 4.31 9.17
C ILE A 115 -12.96 3.45 10.07
N GLY A 116 -11.70 3.79 10.14
CA GLY A 116 -10.79 3.13 11.05
C GLY A 116 -9.44 3.79 11.12
N ILE A 117 -8.57 3.13 11.87
CA ILE A 117 -7.17 3.44 12.01
C ILE A 117 -6.39 2.24 11.50
N PHE A 118 -5.33 2.50 10.77
CA PHE A 118 -4.27 1.54 10.53
C PHE A 118 -3.03 2.05 11.26
N GLN A 119 -2.71 1.40 12.37
CA GLN A 119 -1.58 1.75 13.20
C GLN A 119 -0.36 0.95 12.77
N ILE A 120 0.76 1.64 12.57
CA ILE A 120 2.05 1.06 12.21
C ILE A 120 3.04 1.49 13.28
N ASN A 121 3.59 0.54 14.03
CA ASN A 121 4.73 0.83 14.90
C ASN A 121 6.01 0.70 14.09
N VAL A 122 6.81 1.78 14.05
CA VAL A 122 8.16 1.74 13.48
C VAL A 122 9.13 1.37 14.60
N CYS A 123 9.67 0.17 14.54
CA CYS A 123 10.57 -0.37 15.54
C CYS A 123 12.02 -0.18 15.10
N VAL A 124 12.82 0.51 15.93
CA VAL A 124 14.24 0.78 15.64
C VAL A 124 15.13 0.44 16.83
N PRO A 125 16.37 -0.02 16.60
CA PRO A 125 17.30 -0.30 17.68
C PRO A 125 17.60 0.95 18.52
N LYS A 126 18.04 0.73 19.76
CA LYS A 126 18.46 1.82 20.65
C LYS A 126 19.74 2.49 20.17
N ASN A 127 19.89 3.77 20.53
CA ASN A 127 21.09 4.57 20.30
C ASN A 127 21.44 4.87 18.83
N ILE A 128 20.57 4.57 17.87
CA ILE A 128 20.78 4.90 16.44
C ILE A 128 20.27 6.32 16.07
N GLY A 129 19.54 6.95 16.99
CA GLY A 129 18.99 8.30 16.83
C GLY A 129 17.69 8.34 16.02
N ALA A 130 17.00 9.49 16.08
CA ALA A 130 15.66 9.67 15.48
C ALA A 130 15.64 9.72 13.94
N LYS A 131 16.81 9.76 13.28
CA LYS A 131 16.89 9.87 11.81
C LYS A 131 16.26 8.66 11.13
N ALA A 132 16.59 7.45 11.59
CA ALA A 132 16.12 6.21 10.98
C ALA A 132 14.59 6.05 11.08
N SER A 133 14.01 6.38 12.24
CA SER A 133 12.56 6.32 12.44
C SER A 133 11.83 7.44 11.69
N ASN A 134 12.42 8.62 11.57
CA ASN A 134 11.85 9.71 10.77
C ASN A 134 11.81 9.38 9.28
N SER A 135 12.88 8.83 8.70
CA SER A 135 12.89 8.45 7.29
C SER A 135 11.86 7.36 6.96
N ARG A 136 11.68 6.39 7.86
CA ARG A 136 10.62 5.36 7.73
C ARG A 136 9.22 5.97 7.84
N TYR A 137 8.99 6.88 8.78
CA TYR A 137 7.74 7.63 8.87
C TYR A 137 7.45 8.44 7.58
N GLU A 138 8.45 9.12 7.02
CA GLU A 138 8.29 9.90 5.79
C GLU A 138 7.88 9.03 4.59
N ALA A 139 8.43 7.81 4.48
CA ALA A 139 8.01 6.86 3.46
C ALA A 139 6.55 6.41 3.66
N ILE A 140 6.16 6.08 4.90
CA ILE A 140 4.77 5.72 5.23
C ILE A 140 3.83 6.89 4.89
N ALA A 141 4.18 8.12 5.27
CA ALA A 141 3.38 9.31 4.99
C ALA A 141 3.27 9.61 3.48
N LYS A 142 4.31 9.28 2.69
CA LYS A 142 4.27 9.38 1.24
C LYS A 142 3.34 8.33 0.62
N LEU A 143 3.38 7.10 1.13
CA LEU A 143 2.54 6.00 0.67
C LEU A 143 1.06 6.24 0.98
N PHE A 144 0.77 6.64 2.22
CA PHE A 144 -0.59 6.94 2.71
C PHE A 144 -0.85 8.45 2.68
N ARG A 145 -0.59 9.12 1.56
CA ARG A 145 -0.80 10.57 1.49
C ARG A 145 -2.25 10.93 1.82
N ARG A 146 -2.45 11.98 2.63
CA ARG A 146 -3.79 12.53 2.91
C ARG A 146 -4.55 12.82 1.61
N ASP A 147 -5.85 12.54 1.64
CA ASP A 147 -6.81 12.65 0.53
C ASP A 147 -6.50 11.75 -0.67
N SER A 148 -5.51 10.85 -0.56
CA SER A 148 -5.33 9.78 -1.53
C SER A 148 -6.44 8.74 -1.40
N ILE A 149 -6.74 8.07 -2.50
CA ILE A 149 -7.69 6.96 -2.57
C ILE A 149 -6.92 5.74 -3.04
N ILE A 150 -6.97 4.68 -2.26
CA ILE A 150 -6.35 3.38 -2.55
C ILE A 150 -7.51 2.41 -2.66
N GLU A 151 -7.87 2.03 -3.90
CA GLU A 151 -8.90 1.01 -4.17
C GLU A 151 -10.24 1.23 -3.44
N GLY A 152 -10.69 2.49 -3.38
CA GLY A 152 -11.93 2.89 -2.72
C GLY A 152 -11.78 3.28 -1.25
N VAL A 153 -10.60 3.05 -0.64
CA VAL A 153 -10.26 3.51 0.71
C VAL A 153 -9.61 4.90 0.63
N ARG A 154 -10.28 5.91 1.20
CA ARG A 154 -9.76 7.27 1.32
C ARG A 154 -8.91 7.42 2.57
N ILE A 155 -7.68 7.91 2.43
CA ILE A 155 -6.84 8.28 3.57
C ILE A 155 -7.20 9.69 4.02
N THR A 156 -7.62 9.85 5.27
CA THR A 156 -8.07 11.15 5.81
C THR A 156 -6.98 11.87 6.58
N LYS A 157 -6.03 11.14 7.18
CA LYS A 157 -4.92 11.70 7.96
C LYS A 157 -3.81 10.67 8.13
N VAL A 158 -2.57 11.13 8.16
CA VAL A 158 -1.42 10.39 8.69
C VAL A 158 -0.72 11.22 9.74
N SER A 159 -0.39 10.62 10.88
CA SER A 159 0.36 11.29 11.93
C SER A 159 1.32 10.35 12.65
N LYS A 160 2.35 10.92 13.24
CA LYS A 160 3.31 10.24 14.11
C LYS A 160 3.07 10.66 15.55
N GLU A 161 3.04 9.70 16.47
CA GLU A 161 2.93 9.93 17.90
C GLU A 161 4.33 9.96 18.56
N PRO A 162 4.45 10.45 19.81
CA PRO A 162 5.69 10.38 20.57
C PRO A 162 6.23 8.95 20.66
N PHE A 163 7.55 8.84 20.73
CA PHE A 163 8.21 7.54 20.85
C PHE A 163 7.87 6.88 22.19
N VAL A 164 7.83 5.55 22.17
CA VAL A 164 7.68 4.69 23.34
C VAL A 164 8.96 3.86 23.46
N ASP A 165 9.54 3.83 24.65
CA ASP A 165 10.66 2.97 24.99
C ASP A 165 10.12 1.74 25.72
N ASP A 166 10.25 0.55 25.12
CA ASP A 166 9.80 -0.71 25.70
C ASP A 166 10.89 -1.44 26.53
N GLY A 167 12.06 -0.83 26.66
CA GLY A 167 13.24 -1.40 27.33
C GLY A 167 14.27 -2.01 26.37
N SER A 168 13.84 -2.58 25.24
CA SER A 168 14.68 -3.24 24.24
C SER A 168 14.85 -2.43 22.94
N THR A 169 13.82 -1.67 22.57
CA THR A 169 13.64 -1.05 21.25
C THR A 169 12.99 0.32 21.42
N TYR A 170 13.21 1.22 20.46
CA TYR A 170 12.40 2.44 20.32
C TYR A 170 11.27 2.20 19.34
N LEU A 171 10.04 2.38 19.80
CA LEU A 171 8.86 2.33 18.96
C LEU A 171 8.37 3.74 18.66
N VAL A 172 8.02 3.97 17.40
CA VAL A 172 7.41 5.21 16.95
C VAL A 172 6.06 4.87 16.32
N PRO A 173 4.94 5.12 17.02
CA PRO A 173 3.62 4.84 16.47
C PRO A 173 3.28 5.81 15.34
N VAL A 174 2.81 5.27 14.23
CA VAL A 174 2.31 6.00 13.06
C VAL A 174 0.87 5.58 12.83
N THR A 175 -0.01 6.57 12.75
CA THR A 175 -1.46 6.36 12.66
C THR A 175 -1.93 6.83 11.30
N VAL A 176 -2.54 5.93 10.52
CA VAL A 176 -3.20 6.22 9.24
C VAL A 176 -4.71 6.13 9.45
N HIS A 177 -5.40 7.27 9.39
CA HIS A 177 -6.86 7.31 9.43
C HIS A 177 -7.43 7.09 8.03
N TRP A 178 -8.44 6.24 7.93
CA TRP A 178 -9.05 5.88 6.66
C TRP A 178 -10.57 5.91 6.72
N GLN A 179 -11.19 6.03 5.54
CA GLN A 179 -12.62 5.95 5.33
C GLN A 179 -12.91 5.18 4.03
N ALA A 180 -13.91 4.31 4.03
CA ALA A 180 -14.42 3.67 2.82
C ALA A 180 -15.95 3.74 2.81
N ASP A 181 -16.53 4.13 1.68
CA ASP A 181 -17.97 4.09 1.45
C ASP A 181 -18.26 2.79 0.68
N ILE A 182 -18.69 1.75 1.40
CA ILE A 182 -18.87 0.40 0.85
C ILE A 182 -20.36 0.06 0.86
N ASP A 183 -20.85 -0.43 -0.27
CA ASP A 183 -22.22 -0.93 -0.42
C ASP A 183 -22.39 -2.27 0.33
N LYS A 184 -23.62 -2.57 0.75
CA LYS A 184 -23.93 -3.81 1.50
C LYS A 184 -23.84 -5.07 0.64
#